data_AF-A0A212CBL8-F1
#
_entry.id   AF-A0A212CBL8-F1
#
_cell.length_a   1.000
_cell.length_b   1.000
_cell.length_c   1.000
_cell.angle_alpha   90.00
_cell.angle_beta   90.00
_cell.angle_gamma   90.00
#
_symmetry.space_group_name_H-M   'P 1'
#
loop_
_entity.id
_entity.type
_entity.pdbx_description
1 polymer ?
#
loop_
_entity_poly.entity_id
_entity_poly.type
_entity_poly.pdbx_seq_one_letter_code
_entity_poly.pdbx_strand_id
1 'polypeptide(L)'
;MEHLERCAWVLRGTLVRSAVRRYLPWALAASMLAGSLLKELSPLPESYLSNKRNVLNVYFVKVAWGWTFCLLLPFIALTNYHLTGKAGLVLRRLSTLLVGTAIWYVCTAIFSNIEHYTGSCYQSPALEGERKEHQSKQQCHGEGGFWHGFDISGHSFLLTFCALMIVEEMAVLHEVKTDRNHCLHAAITTLVVALGFLTFIWVWMFLCTAVYFHNLSQKVFGTLFGLLGWYGTYGCWYLKSFSPGLPPQSSSLNLKQDTYKK
;
A
#
# COMPACT_ATOMS: atom_id res chain seq x y z
N MET A 1 -20.07 -14.40 -16.72
CA MET A 1 -18.78 -15.11 -16.75
C MET A 1 -17.82 -14.47 -17.76
N GLU A 2 -18.21 -14.32 -19.02
CA GLU A 2 -17.34 -13.77 -20.09
C GLU A 2 -16.74 -12.38 -19.82
N HIS A 3 -17.51 -11.40 -19.30
CA HIS A 3 -16.98 -10.07 -18.97
C HIS A 3 -15.93 -10.11 -17.86
N LEU A 4 -16.14 -10.95 -16.84
CA LEU A 4 -15.22 -11.12 -15.72
C LEU A 4 -13.90 -11.73 -16.20
N GLU A 5 -13.97 -12.72 -17.09
CA GLU A 5 -12.81 -13.37 -17.70
C GLU A 5 -12.04 -12.39 -18.61
N ARG A 6 -12.75 -11.57 -19.40
CA ARG A 6 -12.11 -10.54 -20.22
C ARG A 6 -11.39 -9.49 -19.37
N CYS A 7 -12.02 -8.99 -18.30
CA CYS A 7 -11.37 -8.09 -17.34
C CYS A 7 -10.16 -8.75 -16.68
N ALA A 8 -10.29 -9.99 -16.20
CA ALA A 8 -9.19 -10.71 -15.59
C ALA A 8 -8.04 -10.97 -16.56
N TRP A 9 -8.33 -11.23 -17.84
CA TRP A 9 -7.32 -11.40 -18.87
C TRP A 9 -6.54 -10.10 -19.12
N VAL A 10 -7.23 -8.96 -19.21
CA VAL A 10 -6.59 -7.64 -19.33
C VAL A 10 -5.75 -7.32 -18.08
N LEU A 11 -6.28 -7.58 -16.88
CA LEU A 11 -5.56 -7.36 -15.62
C LEU A 11 -4.34 -8.27 -15.49
N ARG A 12 -4.46 -9.55 -15.89
CA ARG A 12 -3.32 -10.48 -15.97
C ARG A 12 -2.29 -9.97 -16.98
N GLY A 13 -2.69 -9.48 -18.15
CA GLY A 13 -1.78 -8.95 -19.16
C GLY A 13 -1.08 -7.64 -18.76
N THR A 14 -1.66 -6.85 -17.86
CA THR A 14 -1.15 -5.54 -17.43
C THR A 14 -0.44 -5.61 -16.08
N LEU A 15 -1.14 -5.90 -14.99
CA LEU A 15 -0.61 -5.86 -13.61
C LEU A 15 0.45 -6.94 -13.33
N VAL A 16 0.34 -8.11 -13.98
CA VAL A 16 1.29 -9.23 -13.77
C VAL A 16 2.55 -9.05 -14.62
N ARG A 17 2.59 -8.06 -15.54
CA ARG A 17 3.76 -7.82 -16.39
C ARG A 17 4.92 -7.34 -15.54
N SER A 18 6.08 -8.00 -15.66
CA SER A 18 7.31 -7.62 -14.95
C SER A 18 7.72 -6.15 -15.16
N ALA A 19 7.32 -5.55 -16.29
CA ALA A 19 7.49 -4.12 -16.55
C ALA A 19 6.70 -3.25 -15.56
N VAL A 20 5.44 -3.57 -15.27
CA VAL A 20 4.61 -2.80 -14.33
C VAL A 20 5.21 -2.86 -12.93
N ARG A 21 5.61 -4.04 -12.46
CA ARG A 21 6.31 -4.20 -11.17
C ARG A 21 7.58 -3.35 -11.06
N ARG A 22 8.35 -3.28 -12.16
CA ARG A 22 9.60 -2.50 -12.21
C ARG A 22 9.35 -1.00 -12.27
N TYR A 23 8.35 -0.54 -13.01
CA TYR A 23 8.12 0.89 -13.26
C TYR A 23 7.14 1.55 -12.31
N LEU A 24 6.24 0.80 -11.66
CA LEU A 24 5.23 1.34 -10.75
C LEU A 24 5.83 2.15 -9.58
N PRO A 25 6.90 1.72 -8.87
CA PRO A 25 7.53 2.54 -7.83
C PRO A 25 7.98 3.91 -8.35
N TRP A 26 8.59 3.93 -9.55
CA TRP A 26 9.04 5.15 -10.21
C TRP A 26 7.87 6.03 -10.66
N ALA A 27 6.80 5.42 -11.19
CA ALA A 27 5.59 6.13 -11.57
C ALA A 27 4.89 6.77 -10.36
N LEU A 28 4.85 6.10 -9.21
CA LEU A 28 4.31 6.65 -7.96
C LEU A 28 5.17 7.82 -7.46
N ALA A 29 6.50 7.68 -7.46
CA ALA A 29 7.40 8.78 -7.08
C ALA A 29 7.27 9.99 -8.02
N ALA A 30 7.27 9.76 -9.34
CA ALA A 30 7.15 10.82 -10.33
C ALA A 30 5.79 11.52 -10.28
N SER A 31 4.70 10.77 -10.16
CA SER A 31 3.35 11.34 -10.05
C SER A 31 3.15 12.13 -8.76
N MET A 32 3.83 11.75 -7.68
CA MET A 32 3.84 12.51 -6.43
C MET A 32 4.55 13.87 -6.61
N LEU A 33 5.74 13.88 -7.21
CA LEU A 33 6.45 15.13 -7.48
C LEU A 33 5.66 16.03 -8.43
N ALA A 34 5.15 15.47 -9.53
CA ALA A 34 4.35 16.18 -10.51
C ALA A 34 3.06 16.74 -9.89
N GLY A 35 2.34 15.96 -9.10
CA GLY A 35 1.10 16.41 -8.45
C GLY A 35 1.33 17.49 -7.40
N SER A 36 2.46 17.44 -6.68
CA SER A 36 2.82 18.51 -5.73
C SER A 36 3.23 19.78 -6.43
N LEU A 37 4.01 19.69 -7.51
CA LEU A 37 4.37 20.83 -8.34
C LEU A 37 3.12 21.46 -8.95
N LEU A 38 2.18 20.65 -9.45
CA LEU A 38 0.90 21.13 -9.97
C LEU A 38 0.11 21.90 -8.90
N LYS A 39 0.09 21.40 -7.67
CA LYS A 39 -0.55 22.10 -6.54
C LYS A 39 0.09 23.45 -6.25
N GLU A 40 1.42 23.55 -6.33
CA GLU A 40 2.15 24.80 -6.09
C GLU A 40 2.00 25.81 -7.25
N LEU A 41 1.99 25.34 -8.49
CA LEU A 41 1.85 26.20 -9.68
C LEU A 41 0.41 26.65 -9.93
N SER A 42 -0.56 25.78 -9.67
CA SER A 42 -1.98 26.04 -9.93
C SER A 42 -2.83 25.30 -8.88
N PRO A 43 -3.18 25.94 -7.76
CA PRO A 43 -4.06 25.34 -6.78
C PRO A 43 -5.41 25.03 -7.43
N LEU A 44 -5.75 23.73 -7.49
CA LEU A 44 -7.01 23.27 -8.06
C LEU A 44 -8.20 23.81 -7.24
N PRO A 45 -9.33 24.13 -7.89
CA PRO A 45 -10.51 24.62 -7.20
C PRO A 45 -11.03 23.60 -6.18
N GLU A 46 -11.64 24.10 -5.11
CA GLU A 46 -12.29 23.28 -4.09
C GLU A 46 -13.32 22.35 -4.73
N SER A 47 -13.16 21.05 -4.51
CA SER A 47 -14.02 20.01 -5.08
C SER A 47 -14.36 18.96 -4.02
N TYR A 48 -15.26 18.04 -4.35
CA TYR A 48 -15.59 16.90 -3.47
C TYR A 48 -14.34 16.13 -3.00
N LEU A 49 -13.31 16.06 -3.85
CA LEU A 49 -12.05 15.38 -3.56
C LEU A 49 -11.13 16.17 -2.61
N SER A 50 -11.29 17.50 -2.52
CA SER A 50 -10.60 18.35 -1.54
C SER A 50 -11.16 18.18 -0.13
N ASN A 51 -12.44 17.79 0.00
CA ASN A 51 -13.06 17.61 1.31
C ASN A 51 -12.49 16.38 2.05
N LYS A 52 -11.73 16.62 3.12
CA LYS A 52 -11.16 15.56 3.99
C LYS A 52 -12.20 14.58 4.55
N ARG A 53 -13.47 14.95 4.60
CA ARG A 53 -14.58 14.11 5.11
C ARG A 53 -15.37 13.39 4.02
N ASN A 54 -14.90 13.42 2.77
CA ASN A 54 -15.56 12.68 1.71
C ASN A 54 -15.53 11.16 1.94
N VAL A 55 -16.47 10.44 1.32
CA VAL A 55 -16.67 9.00 1.54
C VAL A 55 -15.41 8.20 1.18
N LEU A 56 -14.71 8.59 0.12
CA LEU A 56 -13.48 7.94 -0.33
C LEU A 56 -12.37 8.04 0.73
N ASN A 57 -12.16 9.22 1.31
CA ASN A 57 -11.12 9.41 2.29
C ASN A 57 -11.45 8.72 3.62
N VAL A 58 -12.73 8.76 4.05
CA VAL A 58 -13.16 8.18 5.33
C VAL A 58 -13.23 6.65 5.30
N TYR A 59 -13.77 6.05 4.24
CA TYR A 59 -14.01 4.60 4.20
C TYR A 59 -12.97 3.81 3.40
N PHE A 60 -12.38 4.39 2.36
CA PHE A 60 -11.36 3.69 1.58
C PHE A 60 -9.97 3.96 2.13
N VAL A 61 -9.57 5.22 2.27
CA VAL A 61 -8.17 5.54 2.62
C VAL A 61 -7.85 5.19 4.08
N LYS A 62 -8.71 5.59 5.05
CA LYS A 62 -8.47 5.26 6.46
C LYS A 62 -8.45 3.75 6.75
N VAL A 63 -9.22 2.98 5.98
CA VAL A 63 -9.34 1.51 6.13
C VAL A 63 -8.56 0.77 5.03
N ALA A 64 -7.62 1.45 4.35
CA ALA A 64 -6.95 0.91 3.17
C ALA A 64 -6.19 -0.40 3.45
N TRP A 65 -5.58 -0.50 4.64
CA TRP A 65 -4.93 -1.73 5.09
C TRP A 65 -5.95 -2.87 5.24
N GLY A 66 -7.11 -2.61 5.84
CA GLY A 66 -8.15 -3.62 6.05
C GLY A 66 -8.68 -4.22 4.74
N TRP A 67 -8.94 -3.37 3.74
CA TRP A 67 -9.35 -3.83 2.40
C TRP A 67 -8.26 -4.65 1.71
N THR A 68 -7.00 -4.20 1.79
CA THR A 68 -5.84 -4.89 1.21
C THR A 68 -5.64 -6.26 1.86
N PHE A 69 -5.71 -6.32 3.19
CA PHE A 69 -5.61 -7.56 3.96
C PHE A 69 -6.75 -8.54 3.62
N CYS A 70 -7.99 -8.05 3.59
CA CYS A 70 -9.18 -8.86 3.32
C CYS A 70 -9.15 -9.55 1.96
N LEU A 71 -8.63 -8.88 0.92
CA LEU A 71 -8.50 -9.47 -0.42
C LEU A 71 -7.23 -10.31 -0.59
N LEU A 72 -6.09 -9.89 -0.02
CA LEU A 72 -4.84 -10.64 -0.15
C LEU A 72 -4.83 -11.94 0.65
N LEU A 73 -5.50 -12.00 1.80
CA LEU A 73 -5.55 -13.22 2.63
C LEU A 73 -6.11 -14.44 1.87
N PRO A 74 -7.34 -14.41 1.32
CA PRO A 74 -7.88 -15.54 0.55
C PRO A 74 -7.12 -15.74 -0.76
N PHE A 75 -6.63 -14.66 -1.39
CA PHE A 75 -5.85 -14.77 -2.62
C PHE A 75 -4.54 -15.53 -2.43
N ILE A 76 -3.73 -15.15 -1.44
CA ILE A 76 -2.46 -15.82 -1.11
C ILE A 76 -2.74 -17.26 -0.66
N ALA A 77 -3.76 -17.47 0.18
CA ALA A 77 -4.13 -18.81 0.65
C ALA A 77 -4.48 -19.74 -0.51
N LEU A 78 -5.42 -19.35 -1.38
CA LEU A 78 -5.90 -20.18 -2.49
C LEU A 78 -4.82 -20.45 -3.53
N THR A 79 -4.08 -19.42 -3.96
CA THR A 79 -3.05 -19.56 -4.99
C THR A 79 -1.88 -20.43 -4.51
N ASN A 80 -1.36 -20.20 -3.30
CA ASN A 80 -0.23 -20.96 -2.78
C ASN A 80 -0.64 -22.38 -2.36
N TYR A 81 -1.85 -22.58 -1.85
CA TYR A 81 -2.36 -23.93 -1.57
C TYR A 81 -2.51 -24.73 -2.86
N HIS A 82 -3.03 -24.11 -3.92
CA HIS A 82 -3.17 -24.76 -5.23
C HIS A 82 -1.82 -25.16 -5.84
N LEU A 83 -0.79 -24.32 -5.70
CA LEU A 83 0.55 -24.61 -6.24
C LEU A 83 1.34 -25.62 -5.40
N THR A 84 1.24 -25.57 -4.07
CA THR A 84 2.15 -26.29 -3.17
C THR A 84 1.53 -27.47 -2.46
N GLY A 85 0.19 -27.46 -2.26
CA GLY A 85 -0.55 -28.47 -1.49
C GLY A 85 -0.19 -28.56 0.00
N LYS A 86 0.70 -27.70 0.51
CA LYS A 86 1.28 -27.82 1.87
C LYS A 86 0.86 -26.65 2.75
N ALA A 87 0.04 -26.92 3.76
CA ALA A 87 -0.47 -25.91 4.70
C ALA A 87 0.65 -25.10 5.38
N GLY A 88 1.76 -25.74 5.78
CA GLY A 88 2.89 -25.04 6.42
C GLY A 88 3.56 -24.00 5.51
N LEU A 89 3.65 -24.26 4.20
CA LEU A 89 4.22 -23.31 3.25
C LEU A 89 3.24 -22.16 2.98
N VAL A 90 1.93 -22.44 2.96
CA VAL A 90 0.89 -21.42 2.86
C VAL A 90 0.88 -20.51 4.09
N LEU A 91 0.95 -21.06 5.30
CA LEU A 91 1.00 -20.26 6.54
C LEU A 91 2.23 -19.36 6.55
N ARG A 92 3.38 -19.88 6.11
CA ARG A 92 4.59 -19.08 5.92
C ARG A 92 4.39 -17.94 4.92
N ARG A 93 3.71 -18.17 3.79
CA ARG A 93 3.37 -17.08 2.85
C ARG A 93 2.44 -16.06 3.47
N LEU A 94 1.40 -16.50 4.19
CA LEU A 94 0.45 -15.63 4.88
C LEU A 94 1.10 -14.72 5.93
N SER A 95 2.25 -15.12 6.49
CA SER A 95 3.02 -14.24 7.38
C SER A 95 3.48 -12.93 6.72
N THR A 96 3.44 -12.80 5.39
CA THR A 96 3.64 -11.52 4.70
C THR A 96 2.63 -10.46 5.13
N LEU A 97 1.39 -10.85 5.44
CA LEU A 97 0.35 -9.93 5.92
C LEU A 97 0.60 -9.49 7.37
N LEU A 98 1.16 -10.39 8.19
CA LEU A 98 1.61 -10.03 9.54
C LEU A 98 2.76 -9.01 9.46
N VAL A 99 3.73 -9.24 8.58
CA VAL A 99 4.83 -8.30 8.33
C VAL A 99 4.31 -6.94 7.85
N GLY A 100 3.39 -6.92 6.87
CA GLY A 100 2.80 -5.67 6.39
C GLY A 100 2.04 -4.92 7.48
N THR A 101 1.34 -5.63 8.37
CA THR A 101 0.66 -5.04 9.53
C THR A 101 1.67 -4.43 10.51
N ALA A 102 2.79 -5.12 10.77
CA ALA A 102 3.85 -4.60 11.62
C ALA A 102 4.51 -3.35 11.03
N ILE A 103 4.80 -3.33 9.72
CA ILE A 103 5.36 -2.16 9.03
C ILE A 103 4.40 -0.97 9.13
N TRP A 104 3.11 -1.19 8.82
CA TRP A 104 2.10 -0.15 8.94
C TRP A 104 2.02 0.42 10.37
N TYR A 105 1.96 -0.45 11.38
CA TYR A 105 1.88 -0.05 12.78
C TYR A 105 3.13 0.74 13.23
N VAL A 106 4.33 0.24 12.91
CA VAL A 106 5.59 0.91 13.26
C VAL A 106 5.72 2.25 12.55
N CYS A 107 5.43 2.33 11.25
CA CYS A 107 5.51 3.60 10.52
C CYS A 107 4.51 4.63 11.04
N THR A 108 3.26 4.23 11.30
CA THR A 108 2.25 5.15 11.87
C THR A 108 2.61 5.61 13.28
N ALA A 109 3.18 4.73 14.11
CA ALA A 109 3.73 5.10 15.40
C ALA A 109 4.89 6.11 15.26
N ILE A 110 5.82 5.89 14.33
CA ILE A 110 6.91 6.82 14.04
C ILE A 110 6.35 8.18 13.60
N PHE A 111 5.36 8.22 12.70
CA PHE A 111 4.77 9.48 12.24
C PHE A 111 4.12 10.25 13.38
N SER A 112 3.36 9.57 14.24
CA SER A 112 2.76 10.17 15.43
C SER A 112 3.80 10.70 16.41
N ASN A 113 4.93 10.00 16.58
CA ASN A 113 6.02 10.47 17.43
C ASN A 113 6.70 11.70 16.83
N ILE A 114 6.97 11.71 15.52
CA ILE A 114 7.57 12.86 14.83
C ILE A 114 6.67 14.09 14.96
N GLU A 115 5.37 13.96 14.73
CA GLU A 115 4.40 15.07 14.89
C GLU A 115 4.36 15.57 16.35
N HIS A 116 4.51 14.68 17.33
CA HIS A 116 4.56 15.03 18.74
C HIS A 116 5.84 15.74 19.16
N TYR A 117 7.01 15.36 18.63
CA TYR A 117 8.27 16.02 18.99
C TYR A 117 8.53 17.32 18.21
N THR A 118 7.97 17.44 17.00
CA THR A 118 8.15 18.63 16.16
C THR A 118 7.06 19.67 16.33
N GLY A 119 6.02 19.37 17.11
CA GLY A 119 4.86 20.23 17.23
C GLY A 119 4.90 21.17 18.43
N SER A 120 4.15 22.26 18.29
CA SER A 120 3.88 23.23 19.35
C SER A 120 2.37 23.44 19.49
N CYS A 121 1.95 23.90 20.67
CA CYS A 121 0.56 24.25 20.95
C CYS A 121 0.29 25.72 20.61
N TYR A 122 -0.76 25.97 19.81
CA TYR A 122 -1.20 27.31 19.44
C TYR A 122 -2.61 27.59 19.94
N GLN A 123 -2.92 28.86 20.18
CA GLN A 123 -4.24 29.28 20.63
C GLN A 123 -5.29 29.32 19.50
N SER A 124 -4.84 29.55 18.26
CA SER A 124 -5.74 29.62 17.10
C SER A 124 -5.23 28.79 15.90
N PRO A 125 -6.11 28.43 14.94
CA PRO A 125 -5.71 27.76 13.69
C PRO A 125 -4.84 28.65 12.79
N ALA A 126 -4.84 29.96 13.02
CA ALA A 126 -3.99 30.93 12.32
C ALA A 126 -2.55 30.95 12.87
N LEU A 127 -2.20 30.01 13.76
CA LEU A 127 -0.89 29.91 14.42
C LEU A 127 -0.54 31.15 15.25
N GLU A 128 -1.55 31.83 15.78
CA GLU A 128 -1.37 32.97 16.68
C GLU A 128 -1.34 32.52 18.15
N GLY A 129 -0.44 33.12 18.93
CA GLY A 129 -0.32 32.88 20.38
C GLY A 129 0.19 31.48 20.71
N GLU A 130 1.52 31.28 20.64
CA GLU A 130 2.17 30.04 21.07
C GLU A 130 1.97 29.84 22.59
N ARG A 131 1.34 28.74 22.99
CA ARG A 131 1.14 28.36 24.39
C ARG A 131 2.27 27.42 24.83
N LYS A 132 3.34 28.01 25.38
CA LYS A 132 4.57 27.30 25.79
C LYS A 132 4.42 26.36 26.99
N GLU A 133 3.28 26.40 27.69
CA GLU A 133 3.03 25.59 28.90
C GLU A 133 2.68 24.11 28.60
N HIS A 134 2.28 23.77 27.37
CA HIS A 134 1.77 22.42 27.04
C HIS A 134 2.72 21.64 26.16
N GLN A 135 3.53 20.78 26.79
CA GLN A 135 4.52 19.94 26.09
C GLN A 135 3.91 18.73 25.38
N SER A 136 2.60 18.45 25.58
CA SER A 136 1.96 17.29 24.96
C SER A 136 0.71 17.62 24.14
N LYS A 137 0.58 16.95 23.00
CA LYS A 137 -0.58 17.02 22.08
C LYS A 137 -1.92 16.84 22.80
N GLN A 138 -1.98 15.91 23.76
CA GLN A 138 -3.21 15.62 24.53
C GLN A 138 -3.59 16.78 25.46
N GLN A 139 -2.64 17.36 26.18
CA GLN A 139 -2.91 18.50 27.05
C GLN A 139 -3.29 19.75 26.24
N CYS A 140 -2.60 19.99 25.12
CA CYS A 140 -2.93 21.09 24.20
C CYS A 140 -4.39 21.01 23.73
N HIS A 141 -4.84 19.85 23.27
CA HIS A 141 -6.24 19.67 22.85
C HIS A 141 -7.22 19.70 24.02
N GLY A 142 -6.84 19.20 25.20
CA GLY A 142 -7.67 19.22 26.40
C GLY A 142 -8.05 20.64 26.85
N GLU A 143 -7.20 21.62 26.56
CA GLU A 143 -7.44 23.04 26.87
C GLU A 143 -7.98 23.85 25.67
N GLY A 144 -8.41 23.17 24.60
CA GLY A 144 -8.95 23.82 23.41
C GLY A 144 -7.90 24.43 22.48
N GLY A 145 -6.62 24.09 22.68
CA GLY A 145 -5.51 24.50 21.81
C GLY A 145 -5.41 23.66 20.53
N PHE A 146 -4.67 24.22 19.56
CA PHE A 146 -4.39 23.61 18.26
C PHE A 146 -2.93 23.16 18.21
N TRP A 147 -2.71 21.85 18.14
CA TRP A 147 -1.38 21.28 17.94
C TRP A 147 -0.97 21.38 16.47
N HIS A 148 0.17 22.02 16.20
CA HIS A 148 0.73 22.07 14.85
C HIS A 148 2.17 21.56 14.87
N GLY A 149 2.41 20.45 14.17
CA GLY A 149 3.71 19.83 14.03
C GLY A 149 3.90 19.25 12.63
N PHE A 150 5.06 18.64 12.40
CA PHE A 150 5.37 18.02 11.12
C PHE A 150 4.59 16.70 10.94
N ASP A 151 3.41 16.79 10.34
CA ASP A 151 2.54 15.65 10.06
C ASP A 151 2.90 14.97 8.71
N ILE A 152 3.62 13.85 8.78
CA ILE A 152 3.95 13.03 7.61
C ILE A 152 2.67 12.43 7.03
N SER A 153 2.50 12.51 5.70
CA SER A 153 1.30 12.00 5.03
C SER A 153 1.19 10.47 5.14
N GLY A 154 0.44 10.01 6.15
CA GLY A 154 0.14 8.59 6.36
C GLY A 154 -0.63 7.97 5.20
N HIS A 155 -1.44 8.76 4.48
CA HIS A 155 -2.14 8.32 3.28
C HIS A 155 -1.19 8.08 2.11
N SER A 156 -0.22 8.97 1.88
CA SER A 156 0.81 8.76 0.86
C SER A 156 1.60 7.48 1.14
N PHE A 157 2.00 7.27 2.39
CA PHE A 157 2.64 6.03 2.84
C PHE A 157 1.79 4.79 2.55
N LEU A 158 0.57 4.74 3.11
CA LEU A 158 -0.25 3.54 3.11
C LEU A 158 -0.72 3.15 1.70
N LEU A 159 -1.12 4.13 0.89
CA LEU A 159 -1.59 3.89 -0.48
C LEU A 159 -0.46 3.38 -1.38
N THR A 160 0.74 3.98 -1.29
CA THR A 160 1.92 3.50 -2.03
C THR A 160 2.29 2.09 -1.60
N PHE A 161 2.36 1.83 -0.28
CA PHE A 161 2.73 0.52 0.25
C PHE A 161 1.74 -0.58 -0.17
N CYS A 162 0.43 -0.35 0.00
CA CYS A 162 -0.62 -1.31 -0.37
C CYS A 162 -0.62 -1.59 -1.88
N ALA A 163 -0.50 -0.56 -2.73
CA ALA A 163 -0.48 -0.75 -4.17
C ALA A 163 0.70 -1.65 -4.61
N LEU A 164 1.90 -1.37 -4.11
CA LEU A 164 3.09 -2.16 -4.44
C LEU A 164 3.01 -3.60 -3.91
N MET A 165 2.50 -3.79 -2.68
CA MET A 165 2.30 -5.11 -2.10
C MET A 165 1.32 -5.97 -2.93
N ILE A 166 0.21 -5.38 -3.38
CA ILE A 166 -0.76 -6.10 -4.22
C ILE A 166 -0.12 -6.54 -5.54
N VAL A 167 0.58 -5.64 -6.23
CA VAL A 167 1.20 -5.97 -7.52
C VAL A 167 2.30 -7.03 -7.37
N GLU A 168 3.07 -7.02 -6.28
CA GLU A 168 4.03 -8.09 -5.99
C GLU A 168 3.33 -9.43 -5.77
N GLU A 169 2.34 -9.51 -4.86
CA GLU A 169 1.66 -10.78 -4.58
C GLU A 169 0.91 -11.34 -5.80
N MET A 170 0.39 -10.48 -6.68
CA MET A 170 -0.24 -10.89 -7.95
C MET A 170 0.72 -11.56 -8.93
N ALA A 171 2.05 -11.47 -8.74
CA ALA A 171 3.03 -12.11 -9.62
C ALA A 171 2.91 -13.65 -9.65
N VAL A 172 2.31 -14.27 -8.63
CA VAL A 172 2.04 -15.72 -8.58
C VAL A 172 1.17 -16.21 -9.74
N LEU A 173 0.36 -15.33 -10.34
CA LEU A 173 -0.58 -15.67 -11.42
C LEU A 173 0.10 -16.21 -12.68
N HIS A 174 1.40 -15.94 -12.87
CA HIS A 174 2.17 -16.50 -13.98
C HIS A 174 2.31 -18.03 -13.88
N GLU A 175 2.29 -18.58 -12.67
CA GLU A 175 2.50 -20.01 -12.41
C GLU A 175 1.17 -20.78 -12.24
N VAL A 176 0.06 -20.08 -11.95
CA VAL A 176 -1.24 -20.70 -11.68
C VAL A 176 -1.93 -21.10 -12.99
N LYS A 177 -1.67 -22.34 -13.45
CA LYS A 177 -2.44 -23.00 -14.52
C LYS A 177 -3.79 -23.46 -14.00
N THR A 178 -4.85 -22.75 -14.37
CA THR A 178 -6.15 -22.89 -13.71
C THR A 178 -7.08 -23.86 -14.48
N ASP A 179 -6.63 -25.09 -14.73
CA ASP A 179 -7.25 -25.97 -15.75
C ASP A 179 -8.20 -27.04 -15.17
N ARG A 180 -8.29 -27.20 -13.84
CA ARG A 180 -8.86 -28.43 -13.24
C ARG A 180 -10.09 -28.27 -12.35
N ASN A 181 -10.46 -27.05 -11.94
CA ASN A 181 -11.63 -26.83 -11.07
C ASN A 181 -12.29 -25.48 -11.36
N HIS A 182 -13.51 -25.51 -11.92
CA HIS A 182 -14.28 -24.32 -12.31
C HIS A 182 -14.59 -23.38 -11.13
N CYS A 183 -14.90 -23.91 -9.95
CA CYS A 183 -15.22 -23.08 -8.78
C CYS A 183 -13.98 -22.33 -8.27
N LEU A 184 -12.84 -23.03 -8.19
CA LEU A 184 -11.56 -22.42 -7.81
C LEU A 184 -11.11 -21.39 -8.85
N HIS A 185 -11.29 -21.69 -10.15
CA HIS A 185 -11.01 -20.74 -11.22
C HIS A 185 -11.81 -19.46 -11.06
N ALA A 186 -13.12 -19.59 -10.86
CA ALA A 186 -14.00 -18.45 -10.64
C ALA A 186 -13.59 -17.65 -9.40
N ALA A 187 -13.30 -18.31 -8.27
CA ALA A 187 -12.88 -17.64 -7.04
C ALA A 187 -11.58 -16.84 -7.21
N ILE A 188 -10.53 -17.45 -7.78
CA ILE A 188 -9.25 -16.77 -8.04
C ILE A 188 -9.46 -15.62 -9.03
N THR A 189 -10.24 -15.83 -10.09
CA THR A 189 -10.52 -14.79 -11.09
C THR A 189 -11.24 -13.59 -10.48
N THR A 190 -12.24 -13.83 -9.64
CA THR A 190 -12.94 -12.76 -8.90
C THR A 190 -11.99 -11.99 -7.99
N LEU A 191 -11.11 -12.69 -7.25
CA LEU A 191 -10.10 -12.04 -6.40
C LEU A 191 -9.11 -11.21 -7.21
N VAL A 192 -8.68 -11.67 -8.38
CA VAL A 192 -7.79 -10.92 -9.29
C VAL A 192 -8.46 -9.64 -9.77
N VAL A 193 -9.72 -9.71 -10.17
CA VAL A 193 -10.48 -8.52 -10.60
C VAL A 193 -10.64 -7.54 -9.43
N ALA A 194 -10.98 -8.04 -8.25
CA ALA A 194 -11.13 -7.22 -7.04
C ALA A 194 -9.81 -6.53 -6.63
N LEU A 195 -8.69 -7.26 -6.63
CA LEU A 195 -7.36 -6.72 -6.32
C LEU A 195 -6.90 -5.70 -7.38
N GLY A 196 -7.19 -5.94 -8.66
CA GLY A 196 -6.90 -4.98 -9.73
C GLY A 196 -7.68 -3.68 -9.56
N PHE A 197 -8.98 -3.78 -9.27
CA PHE A 197 -9.81 -2.61 -8.98
C PHE A 197 -9.34 -1.87 -7.72
N LEU A 198 -8.99 -2.61 -6.66
CA LEU A 198 -8.46 -2.02 -5.43
C LEU A 198 -7.14 -1.28 -5.68
N THR A 199 -6.23 -1.86 -6.48
CA THR A 199 -4.98 -1.21 -6.88
C THR A 199 -5.24 0.08 -7.66
N PHE A 200 -6.20 0.07 -8.58
CA PHE A 200 -6.61 1.27 -9.31
C PHE A 200 -7.11 2.36 -8.35
N ILE A 201 -7.96 2.01 -7.38
CA ILE A 201 -8.41 2.95 -6.35
C ILE A 201 -7.23 3.52 -5.56
N TRP A 202 -6.26 2.70 -5.16
CA TRP A 202 -5.09 3.17 -4.42
C TRP A 202 -4.25 4.16 -5.21
N VAL A 203 -3.97 3.86 -6.48
CA VAL A 203 -3.25 4.77 -7.36
C VAL A 203 -4.04 6.06 -7.57
N TRP A 204 -5.35 5.97 -7.81
CA TRP A 204 -6.21 7.14 -7.98
C TRP A 204 -6.24 8.03 -6.73
N MET A 205 -6.45 7.44 -5.54
CA MET A 205 -6.47 8.18 -4.28
C MET A 205 -5.10 8.76 -3.92
N PHE A 206 -4.02 8.08 -4.33
CA PHE A 206 -2.66 8.60 -4.19
C PHE A 206 -2.47 9.85 -5.06
N LEU A 207 -2.92 9.84 -6.32
CA LEU A 207 -2.91 11.02 -7.19
C LEU A 207 -3.76 12.17 -6.63
N CYS A 208 -4.95 11.88 -6.10
CA CYS A 208 -5.77 12.88 -5.42
C CYS A 208 -5.03 13.48 -4.20
N THR A 209 -4.34 12.64 -3.42
CA THR A 209 -3.51 13.07 -2.30
C THR A 209 -2.35 13.93 -2.74
N ALA A 210 -1.79 13.64 -3.91
CA ALA A 210 -0.70 14.39 -4.49
C ALA A 210 -1.10 15.84 -4.82
N VAL A 211 -2.31 16.06 -5.35
CA VAL A 211 -2.76 17.38 -5.81
C VAL A 211 -3.56 18.19 -4.79
N TYR A 212 -4.28 17.57 -3.85
CA TYR A 212 -5.15 18.30 -2.90
C TYR A 212 -4.56 18.47 -1.50
N PHE A 213 -4.08 17.39 -0.89
CA PHE A 213 -3.73 17.39 0.55
C PHE A 213 -2.27 17.81 0.78
N HIS A 214 -1.82 17.94 2.05
CA HIS A 214 -0.43 18.11 2.57
C HIS A 214 0.54 19.08 1.85
N ASN A 215 1.66 19.38 2.52
CA ASN A 215 2.81 20.06 1.90
C ASN A 215 3.72 19.06 1.16
N LEU A 216 4.52 19.53 0.21
CA LEU A 216 5.42 18.68 -0.60
C LEU A 216 6.28 17.75 0.27
N SER A 217 6.96 18.30 1.27
CA SER A 217 7.86 17.54 2.15
C SER A 217 7.13 16.39 2.88
N GLN A 218 5.97 16.68 3.49
CA GLN A 218 5.15 15.70 4.20
C GLN A 218 4.74 14.51 3.31
N LYS A 219 4.44 14.76 2.02
CA LYS A 219 4.07 13.72 1.05
C LYS A 219 5.27 12.94 0.54
N VAL A 220 6.40 13.62 0.34
CA VAL A 220 7.67 12.99 -0.07
C VAL A 220 8.10 11.99 1.00
N PHE A 221 8.10 12.39 2.29
CA PHE A 221 8.43 11.47 3.38
C PHE A 221 7.43 10.30 3.43
N GLY A 222 6.13 10.56 3.39
CA GLY A 222 5.12 9.50 3.39
C GLY A 222 5.35 8.47 2.27
N THR A 223 5.48 8.94 1.03
CA THR A 223 5.75 8.09 -0.14
C THR A 223 7.07 7.32 0.01
N LEU A 224 8.13 7.98 0.50
CA LEU A 224 9.44 7.35 0.72
C LEU A 224 9.35 6.19 1.72
N PHE A 225 8.65 6.36 2.85
CA PHE A 225 8.42 5.26 3.79
C PHE A 225 7.66 4.09 3.13
N GLY A 226 6.72 4.37 2.23
CA GLY A 226 5.99 3.35 1.49
C GLY A 226 6.90 2.55 0.56
N LEU A 227 7.76 3.25 -0.18
CA LEU A 227 8.77 2.65 -1.06
C LEU A 227 9.81 1.84 -0.27
N LEU A 228 10.30 2.36 0.85
CA LEU A 228 11.27 1.68 1.71
C LEU A 228 10.67 0.42 2.35
N GLY A 229 9.41 0.48 2.83
CA GLY A 229 8.71 -0.67 3.37
C GLY A 229 8.55 -1.80 2.33
N TRP A 230 8.21 -1.43 1.08
CA TRP A 230 8.13 -2.37 -0.03
C TRP A 230 9.50 -2.94 -0.42
N TYR A 231 10.50 -2.08 -0.64
CA TYR A 231 11.83 -2.51 -1.08
C TYR A 231 12.54 -3.33 -0.01
N GLY A 232 12.43 -2.93 1.26
CA GLY A 232 12.97 -3.68 2.40
C GLY A 232 12.38 -5.09 2.52
N THR A 233 11.07 -5.24 2.27
CA THR A 233 10.42 -6.56 2.27
C THR A 233 10.72 -7.34 0.99
N TYR A 234 10.14 -6.95 -0.14
CA TYR A 234 10.20 -7.70 -1.40
C TYR A 234 11.58 -7.64 -2.09
N GLY A 235 12.32 -6.54 -1.94
CA GLY A 235 13.64 -6.37 -2.55
C GLY A 235 14.79 -6.97 -1.75
N CYS A 236 14.67 -7.11 -0.42
CA CYS A 236 15.78 -7.54 0.44
C CYS A 236 15.44 -8.72 1.36
N TRP A 237 14.44 -8.58 2.23
CA TRP A 237 14.18 -9.56 3.29
C TRP A 237 13.55 -10.85 2.76
N TYR A 238 12.59 -10.73 1.85
CA TYR A 238 11.82 -11.86 1.30
C TYR A 238 12.67 -12.79 0.41
N LEU A 239 13.88 -12.37 0.06
CA LEU A 239 14.89 -13.20 -0.59
C LEU A 239 15.56 -14.21 0.37
N LYS A 240 15.44 -14.00 1.69
CA LYS A 240 16.12 -14.82 2.71
C LYS A 240 15.29 -16.06 3.08
N SER A 241 15.97 -17.13 3.47
CA SER A 241 15.38 -18.45 3.74
C SER A 241 14.47 -18.53 4.98
N PHE A 242 14.54 -17.56 5.89
CA PHE A 242 13.70 -17.49 7.10
C PHE A 242 12.51 -16.52 6.96
N SER A 243 12.43 -15.78 5.86
CA SER A 243 11.38 -14.79 5.60
C SER A 243 10.08 -15.45 5.11
N PRO A 244 8.97 -14.71 4.97
CA PRO A 244 7.76 -15.18 4.26
C PRO A 244 8.05 -15.69 2.84
N GLY A 245 9.15 -15.26 2.21
CA GLY A 245 9.56 -15.60 0.85
C GLY A 245 9.03 -14.62 -0.20
N LEU A 246 9.35 -14.84 -1.47
CA LEU A 246 8.69 -14.19 -2.59
C LEU A 246 7.49 -15.01 -3.10
N PRO A 247 6.51 -14.37 -3.76
CA PRO A 247 5.49 -15.08 -4.52
C PRO A 247 6.17 -16.03 -5.53
N PRO A 248 5.70 -17.29 -5.67
CA PRO A 248 6.29 -18.23 -6.61
C PRO A 248 6.36 -17.67 -8.03
N GLN A 249 7.57 -17.68 -8.61
CA GLN A 249 7.85 -17.29 -10.00
C GLN A 249 8.71 -18.37 -10.65
N SER A 250 8.47 -18.70 -11.91
CA SER A 250 9.14 -19.77 -12.69
C SER A 250 10.67 -19.75 -12.62
N SER A 251 11.29 -18.57 -12.49
CA SER A 251 12.74 -18.42 -12.35
C SER A 251 13.29 -18.96 -11.01
N SER A 252 12.49 -18.93 -9.94
CA SER A 252 12.88 -19.42 -8.59
C SER A 252 12.74 -20.94 -8.42
N LEU A 253 11.86 -21.58 -9.21
CA LEU A 253 11.62 -23.02 -9.17
C LEU A 253 12.74 -23.80 -9.87
N ASN A 254 13.23 -23.29 -11.00
CA ASN A 254 14.34 -23.91 -11.73
C ASN A 254 15.63 -23.94 -10.88
N LEU A 255 15.95 -22.84 -10.18
CA LEU A 255 17.16 -22.77 -9.34
C LEU A 255 17.12 -23.76 -8.16
N LYS A 256 15.95 -23.99 -7.55
CA LYS A 256 15.79 -24.98 -6.48
C LYS A 256 15.83 -26.41 -7.00
N GLN A 257 15.31 -26.66 -8.20
CA GLN A 257 15.35 -27.99 -8.81
C GLN A 257 16.77 -28.40 -9.20
N ASP A 258 17.62 -27.45 -9.62
CA ASP A 258 19.03 -27.70 -9.89
C ASP A 258 19.87 -27.89 -8.61
N THR A 259 19.47 -27.27 -7.50
CA THR A 259 20.17 -27.43 -6.21
C THR A 259 19.87 -28.79 -5.55
N TYR A 260 18.71 -29.39 -5.80
CA TYR A 260 18.36 -30.73 -5.31
C TYR A 260 18.84 -31.87 -6.22
N LYS A 261 19.33 -31.54 -7.43
CA LYS A 261 19.89 -32.50 -8.40
C LYS A 261 21.42 -32.60 -8.35
N LYS A 262 22.07 -31.85 -7.47
CA LYS A 262 23.50 -31.98 -7.14
C LYS A 262 23.65 -32.61 -5.77
#